data_AF-X1CDH2-F1
#
_entry.id   AF-X1CDH2-F1
#
_cell.length_a   1.000
_cell.length_b   1.000
_cell.length_c   1.000
_cell.angle_alpha   90.00
_cell.angle_beta   90.00
_cell.angle_gamma   90.00
#
_symmetry.space_group_name_H-M   'P 1'
#
loop_
_entity.id
_entity.type
_entity.pdbx_description
1 polymer ?
#
loop_
_entity_poly.entity_id
_entity_poly.type
_entity_poly.pdbx_seq_one_letter_code
_entity_poly.pdbx_strand_id
1 'polypeptide(L)'
;MICAGFKKLRFGFEYSDQTLQKNDGKITNREFKNKIKILRKSGFTSEDIGINVMAGTPGQTFESAFDTVKFIQDTDLKMHVSEYSPIPGTGLWDKAVEFSGYDIKEEPLFHNNTLFPCEWKKFTMEQLNFLKAEARKTL
;
A
#
# COMPACT_ATOMS: atom_id res chain seq x y z
N MET A 1 -22.83 -6.89 -7.01
CA MET A 1 -22.40 -5.71 -6.23
C MET A 1 -23.37 -4.55 -6.41
N ILE A 2 -23.57 -4.04 -7.63
CA ILE A 2 -24.53 -2.96 -7.92
C ILE A 2 -25.97 -3.34 -7.53
N CYS A 3 -26.47 -4.49 -8.00
CA CYS A 3 -27.83 -4.96 -7.63
C CYS A 3 -28.00 -5.22 -6.12
N ALA A 4 -26.90 -5.45 -5.40
CA ALA A 4 -26.89 -5.63 -3.95
C ALA A 4 -26.75 -4.30 -3.17
N GLY A 5 -26.73 -3.15 -3.87
CA GLY A 5 -26.74 -1.82 -3.26
C GLY A 5 -25.39 -1.32 -2.72
N PHE A 6 -24.26 -1.94 -3.09
CA PHE A 6 -22.93 -1.52 -2.64
C PHE A 6 -22.65 -0.06 -3.03
N LYS A 7 -22.18 0.75 -2.08
CA LYS A 7 -21.94 2.19 -2.29
C LYS A 7 -20.47 2.56 -2.38
N LYS A 8 -19.59 1.90 -1.62
CA LYS A 8 -18.15 2.15 -1.61
C LYS A 8 -17.39 0.83 -1.66
N LEU A 9 -16.32 0.81 -2.43
CA LEU A 9 -15.42 -0.32 -2.59
C LEU A 9 -14.01 0.09 -2.17
N ARG A 10 -13.32 -0.77 -1.44
CA ARG A 10 -11.89 -0.58 -1.13
C ARG A 10 -11.11 -1.83 -1.53
N PHE A 11 -10.04 -1.64 -2.29
CA PHE A 11 -9.20 -2.73 -2.79
C PHE A 11 -7.76 -2.56 -2.34
N GLY A 12 -7.14 -3.63 -1.84
CA GLY A 12 -5.69 -3.67 -1.62
C GLY A 12 -4.97 -3.90 -2.95
N PHE A 13 -4.06 -2.99 -3.31
CA PHE A 13 -3.15 -3.16 -4.45
C PHE A 13 -1.71 -3.42 -4.00
N GLU A 14 -1.35 -2.96 -2.79
CA GLU A 14 -0.07 -3.16 -2.11
C GLU A 14 1.13 -2.54 -2.84
N TYR A 15 1.54 -3.04 -4.02
CA TYR A 15 2.73 -2.60 -4.79
C TYR A 15 2.49 -2.64 -6.30
N SER A 16 3.06 -1.70 -7.07
CA SER A 16 3.14 -1.77 -8.55
C SER A 16 4.41 -2.45 -9.07
N ASP A 17 5.38 -2.70 -8.19
CA ASP A 17 6.65 -3.35 -8.48
C ASP A 17 6.41 -4.82 -8.86
N GLN A 18 6.80 -5.20 -10.09
CA GLN A 18 6.57 -6.55 -10.61
C GLN A 18 7.36 -7.64 -9.86
N THR A 19 8.50 -7.30 -9.26
CA THR A 19 9.31 -8.23 -8.46
C THR A 19 8.61 -8.52 -7.14
N LEU A 20 8.08 -7.49 -6.48
CA LEU A 20 7.29 -7.64 -5.27
C LEU A 20 5.95 -8.36 -5.55
N GLN A 21 5.28 -8.02 -6.65
CA GLN A 21 4.03 -8.69 -7.06
C GLN A 21 4.23 -10.19 -7.35
N LYS A 22 5.37 -10.60 -7.90
CA LYS A 22 5.69 -12.02 -8.10
C LYS A 22 5.84 -12.78 -6.79
N ASN A 23 6.37 -12.13 -5.75
CA ASN A 23 6.56 -12.74 -4.44
C ASN A 23 5.26 -12.82 -3.63
N ASP A 24 4.33 -11.88 -3.82
CA ASP A 24 3.04 -11.85 -3.10
C ASP A 24 1.90 -12.56 -3.87
N GLY A 25 2.00 -12.66 -5.21
CA GLY A 25 1.07 -13.41 -6.06
C GLY A 25 -0.36 -12.86 -6.13
N LYS A 26 -0.64 -11.67 -5.57
CA LYS A 26 -2.01 -11.17 -5.36
C LYS A 26 -2.65 -10.54 -6.60
N ILE A 27 -2.00 -9.52 -7.18
CA ILE A 27 -2.58 -8.73 -8.28
C ILE A 27 -1.47 -8.11 -9.12
N THR A 28 -1.63 -8.19 -10.45
CA THR A 28 -0.75 -7.51 -11.40
C THR A 28 -1.29 -6.14 -11.81
N ASN A 29 -0.41 -5.26 -12.30
CA ASN A 29 -0.78 -3.95 -12.86
C ASN A 29 -1.85 -4.06 -13.97
N ARG A 30 -1.77 -5.12 -14.79
CA ARG A 30 -2.74 -5.38 -15.88
C ARG A 30 -4.11 -5.77 -15.32
N GLU A 31 -4.14 -6.67 -14.35
CA GLU A 31 -5.40 -7.09 -13.71
C GLU A 31 -6.06 -5.93 -12.96
N PHE A 32 -5.27 -5.08 -12.30
CA PHE A 32 -5.76 -3.88 -11.65
C PHE A 32 -6.48 -2.95 -12.63
N LYS A 33 -5.82 -2.57 -13.75
CA LYS A 33 -6.44 -1.72 -14.78
C LYS A 33 -7.72 -2.36 -15.37
N ASN A 34 -7.70 -3.67 -15.60
CA ASN A 34 -8.87 -4.40 -16.10
C ASN A 34 -10.03 -4.39 -15.09
N LYS A 35 -9.75 -4.62 -13.80
CA LYS A 35 -10.76 -4.57 -12.73
C LYS A 35 -11.41 -3.19 -12.65
N ILE A 36 -10.62 -2.11 -12.67
CA ILE A 36 -11.15 -0.73 -12.67
C ILE A 36 -12.07 -0.48 -13.87
N LYS A 37 -11.66 -0.90 -15.06
CA LYS A 37 -12.48 -0.76 -16.28
C LYS A 37 -13.82 -1.48 -16.14
N ILE A 38 -13.83 -2.69 -15.58
CA ILE A 38 -15.05 -3.47 -15.34
C ILE A 38 -15.96 -2.79 -14.32
N LEU A 39 -15.41 -2.30 -13.21
CA LEU A 39 -16.17 -1.62 -12.16
C LEU A 39 -16.81 -0.34 -12.69
N ARG A 40 -16.07 0.47 -13.44
CA ARG A 40 -16.59 1.69 -14.08
C ARG A 40 -17.72 1.38 -15.05
N LYS A 41 -17.55 0.37 -15.92
CA LYS A 41 -18.60 -0.09 -16.83
C LYS A 41 -19.86 -0.60 -16.10
N SER A 42 -19.71 -1.06 -14.86
CA SER A 42 -20.83 -1.54 -14.04
C SER A 42 -21.58 -0.40 -13.34
N GLY A 43 -21.06 0.84 -13.36
CA GLY A 43 -21.70 2.02 -12.78
C GLY A 43 -21.05 2.58 -11.52
N PHE A 44 -19.89 2.06 -11.08
CA PHE A 44 -19.13 2.67 -9.98
C PHE A 44 -18.33 3.87 -10.48
N THR A 45 -18.36 4.98 -9.75
CA THR A 45 -17.57 6.18 -10.06
C THR A 45 -16.20 6.14 -9.38
N SER A 46 -15.32 7.10 -9.70
CA SER A 46 -14.02 7.23 -9.03
C SER A 46 -14.15 7.48 -7.53
N GLU A 47 -15.19 8.22 -7.11
CA GLU A 47 -15.48 8.48 -5.70
C GLU A 47 -15.92 7.22 -4.96
N ASP A 48 -16.45 6.22 -5.68
CA ASP A 48 -16.93 4.96 -5.11
C ASP A 48 -15.83 3.94 -4.90
N ILE A 49 -14.67 4.13 -5.53
CA ILE A 49 -13.57 3.16 -5.54
C ILE A 49 -12.36 3.77 -4.83
N GLY A 50 -11.99 3.16 -3.71
CA GLY A 50 -10.76 3.47 -2.98
C GLY A 50 -9.71 2.37 -3.15
N ILE A 51 -8.45 2.75 -3.25
CA ILE A 51 -7.30 1.84 -3.33
C ILE A 51 -6.45 1.99 -2.07
N ASN A 52 -6.18 0.89 -1.39
CA ASN A 52 -5.25 0.85 -0.27
C ASN A 52 -3.87 0.43 -0.80
N VAL A 53 -2.86 1.21 -0.41
CA VAL A 53 -1.44 1.01 -0.73
C VAL A 53 -0.69 0.83 0.56
N MET A 54 0.18 -0.17 0.62
CA MET A 54 1.05 -0.40 1.77
C MET A 54 2.43 0.16 1.47
N ALA A 55 2.95 0.96 2.39
CA ALA A 55 4.25 1.59 2.27
C ALA A 55 5.17 1.19 3.42
N GLY A 56 6.43 0.94 3.08
CA GLY A 56 7.52 0.69 4.00
C GLY A 56 7.56 -0.72 4.57
N THR A 57 7.26 -1.72 3.76
CA THR A 57 7.58 -3.10 4.12
C THR A 57 9.09 -3.32 4.25
N PRO A 58 9.54 -4.40 4.92
CA PRO A 58 10.95 -4.66 5.13
C PRO A 58 11.76 -4.62 3.82
N GLY A 59 12.70 -3.68 3.73
CA GLY A 59 13.56 -3.49 2.56
C GLY A 59 12.92 -2.79 1.35
N GLN A 60 11.69 -2.27 1.46
CA GLN A 60 11.06 -1.49 0.40
C GLN A 60 11.75 -0.12 0.27
N THR A 61 12.10 0.29 -0.95
CA THR A 61 12.66 1.62 -1.19
C THR A 61 11.55 2.66 -1.37
N PHE A 62 11.86 3.93 -1.12
CA PHE A 62 10.96 5.04 -1.40
C PHE A 62 10.52 5.06 -2.87
N GLU A 63 11.43 4.82 -3.81
CA GLU A 63 11.14 4.83 -5.25
C GLU A 63 10.07 3.79 -5.61
N SER A 64 10.18 2.57 -5.07
CA SER A 64 9.20 1.50 -5.29
C SER A 64 7.80 1.88 -4.76
N ALA A 65 7.74 2.49 -3.58
CA ALA A 65 6.49 2.98 -3.00
C ALA A 65 5.91 4.16 -3.80
N PHE A 66 6.77 5.07 -4.26
CA PHE A 66 6.40 6.25 -5.04
C PHE A 66 5.89 5.88 -6.44
N ASP A 67 6.52 4.90 -7.11
CA ASP A 67 6.06 4.36 -8.38
C ASP A 67 4.69 3.69 -8.25
N THR A 68 4.40 3.10 -7.09
CA THR A 68 3.06 2.56 -6.78
C THR A 68 2.02 3.67 -6.69
N VAL A 69 2.33 4.75 -5.98
CA VAL A 69 1.45 5.93 -5.88
C VAL A 69 1.21 6.55 -7.26
N LYS A 70 2.28 6.80 -8.04
CA LYS A 70 2.16 7.34 -9.40
C LYS A 70 1.30 6.47 -10.31
N PHE A 71 1.49 5.15 -10.26
CA PHE A 71 0.71 4.22 -11.07
C PHE A 71 -0.80 4.30 -10.78
N ILE A 72 -1.20 4.55 -9.52
CA ILE A 72 -2.61 4.71 -9.15
C ILE A 72 -3.10 6.12 -9.48
N GLN A 73 -2.26 7.15 -9.36
CA GLN A 73 -2.61 8.53 -9.74
C GLN A 73 -3.10 8.60 -11.20
N ASP A 74 -2.50 7.82 -12.10
CA ASP A 74 -2.92 7.69 -13.51
C ASP A 74 -4.34 7.13 -13.70
N THR A 75 -5.01 6.68 -12.64
CA THR A 75 -6.36 6.08 -12.70
C THR A 75 -7.48 6.97 -12.17
N ASP A 76 -7.20 8.18 -11.69
CA ASP A 76 -8.19 9.09 -11.07
C ASP A 76 -8.98 8.45 -9.92
N LEU A 77 -8.38 7.51 -9.19
CA LEU A 77 -9.00 6.85 -8.04
C LEU A 77 -8.49 7.42 -6.73
N LYS A 78 -9.34 7.40 -5.71
CA LYS A 78 -8.94 7.71 -4.34
C LYS A 78 -7.98 6.65 -3.85
N MET A 79 -6.83 7.07 -3.33
CA MET A 79 -5.89 6.16 -2.69
C MET A 79 -5.66 6.49 -1.22
N HIS A 80 -5.36 5.46 -0.44
CA HIS A 80 -4.98 5.57 0.95
C HIS A 80 -3.67 4.82 1.16
N VAL A 81 -2.62 5.56 1.50
CA VAL A 81 -1.31 4.99 1.85
C VAL A 81 -1.29 4.69 3.34
N SER A 82 -1.22 3.41 3.68
CA SER A 82 -0.99 2.93 5.04
C SER A 82 0.47 2.54 5.19
N GLU A 83 1.05 2.84 6.35
CA GLU A 83 2.38 2.33 6.67
C GLU A 83 2.33 0.88 7.14
N TYR A 84 3.39 0.14 6.85
CA TYR A 84 3.55 -1.22 7.32
C TYR A 84 3.66 -1.26 8.85
N SER A 85 2.84 -2.10 9.46
CA SER A 85 2.90 -2.44 10.89
C SER A 85 3.35 -3.90 11.01
N PRO A 86 4.47 -4.18 11.69
CA PRO A 86 4.93 -5.54 11.94
C PRO A 86 3.90 -6.33 12.76
N ILE A 87 3.56 -7.53 12.30
CA ILE A 87 2.64 -8.43 13.02
C ILE A 87 3.36 -9.76 13.28
N PRO A 88 3.54 -10.16 14.56
CA PRO A 88 4.12 -11.45 14.90
C PRO A 88 3.43 -12.63 14.21
N GLY A 89 4.23 -13.59 13.73
CA GLY A 89 3.73 -14.80 13.06
C GLY A 89 3.29 -14.62 11.60
N THR A 90 3.39 -13.42 11.04
CA THR A 90 3.14 -13.19 9.61
C THR A 90 4.38 -13.51 8.76
N GLY A 91 4.19 -13.75 7.46
CA GLY A 91 5.30 -14.10 6.56
C GLY A 91 6.36 -13.00 6.37
N LEU A 92 6.09 -11.76 6.78
CA LEU A 92 7.06 -10.66 6.78
C LEU A 92 7.73 -10.44 8.14
N TRP A 93 7.33 -11.18 9.17
CA TRP A 93 7.79 -10.96 10.54
C TRP A 93 9.32 -11.06 10.67
N ASP A 94 9.92 -12.17 10.24
CA ASP A 94 11.35 -12.40 10.40
C ASP A 94 12.18 -11.33 9.67
N LYS A 95 11.72 -10.91 8.49
CA LYS A 95 12.34 -9.81 7.74
C LYS A 95 12.15 -8.47 8.43
N ALA A 96 11.00 -8.24 9.06
CA ALA A 96 10.76 -7.01 9.81
C ALA A 96 11.71 -6.93 11.01
N VAL A 97 11.96 -8.05 11.70
CA VAL A 97 12.93 -8.11 12.81
C VAL A 97 14.35 -7.81 12.31
N GLU A 98 14.72 -8.30 11.13
CA GLU A 98 16.03 -8.04 10.52
C GLU A 98 16.22 -6.58 10.09
N PHE A 99 15.18 -5.96 9.54
CA PHE A 99 15.26 -4.62 8.96
C PHE A 99 14.94 -3.49 9.95
N SER A 100 14.21 -3.78 11.04
CA SER A 100 13.81 -2.73 11.97
C SER A 100 15.00 -2.17 12.73
N GLY A 101 15.05 -0.84 12.85
CA GLY A 101 15.95 -0.17 13.79
C GLY A 101 15.49 -0.24 15.25
N TYR A 102 14.30 -0.80 15.50
CA TYR A 102 13.70 -0.94 16.82
C TYR A 102 13.70 -2.40 17.26
N ASP A 103 13.67 -2.65 18.57
CA ASP A 103 13.52 -3.99 19.12
C ASP A 103 12.05 -4.46 19.02
N ILE A 104 11.55 -4.62 17.80
CA ILE A 104 10.17 -5.07 17.58
C ILE A 104 9.95 -6.49 18.08
N LYS A 105 10.99 -7.28 18.37
CA LYS A 105 10.83 -8.66 18.80
C LYS A 105 10.38 -8.73 20.26
N GLU A 106 11.04 -7.97 21.13
CA GLU A 106 10.79 -8.01 22.57
C GLU A 106 9.92 -6.83 23.07
N GLU A 107 9.74 -5.76 22.27
CA GLU A 107 8.94 -4.59 22.63
C GLU A 107 7.74 -4.37 21.66
N PRO A 108 6.53 -4.83 22.04
CA PRO A 108 5.32 -4.71 21.21
C PRO A 108 4.88 -3.27 20.91
N LEU A 109 5.29 -2.27 21.70
CA LEU A 109 4.96 -0.87 21.42
C LEU A 109 5.53 -0.40 20.07
N PHE A 110 6.62 -1.03 19.60
CA PHE A 110 7.22 -0.72 18.31
C PHE A 110 6.46 -1.30 17.11
N HIS A 111 5.38 -2.03 17.32
CA HIS A 111 4.50 -2.49 16.23
C HIS A 111 3.53 -1.40 15.79
N ASN A 112 3.34 -0.36 16.61
CA ASN A 112 2.39 0.71 16.37
C ASN A 112 2.81 1.63 15.21
N ASN A 113 1.81 2.13 14.48
CA ASN A 113 1.98 3.03 13.34
C ASN A 113 2.29 4.50 13.72
N THR A 114 2.47 4.78 15.01
CA THR A 114 3.07 6.05 15.49
C THR A 114 4.56 6.13 15.09
N LEU A 115 5.19 4.98 14.87
CA LEU A 115 6.55 4.86 14.36
C LEU A 115 6.54 4.44 12.90
N PHE A 116 7.71 4.49 12.28
CA PHE A 116 7.97 3.82 11.02
C PHE A 116 8.90 2.61 11.24
N PRO A 117 8.36 1.41 11.55
CA PRO A 117 9.16 0.34 12.16
C PRO A 117 10.25 -0.21 11.25
N CYS A 118 10.06 -0.21 9.94
CA CYS A 118 11.05 -0.65 8.94
C CYS A 118 11.68 0.53 8.20
N GLU A 119 11.74 1.71 8.82
CA GLU A 119 12.54 2.83 8.33
C GLU A 119 14.00 2.41 8.12
N TRP A 120 14.58 2.84 6.99
CA TRP A 120 15.98 2.55 6.67
C TRP A 120 16.54 3.59 5.70
N LYS A 121 17.83 3.49 5.38
CA LYS A 121 18.56 4.47 4.55
C LYS A 121 17.95 4.79 3.18
N LYS A 122 17.10 3.92 2.62
CA LYS A 122 16.43 4.14 1.32
C LYS A 122 14.93 4.44 1.44
N PHE A 123 14.39 4.50 2.66
CA PHE A 123 13.01 4.90 2.89
C PHE A 123 12.86 5.47 4.31
N THR A 124 12.87 6.79 4.42
CA THR A 124 12.77 7.51 5.69
C THR A 124 11.33 7.88 6.05
N MET A 125 11.10 8.24 7.31
CA MET A 125 9.81 8.75 7.79
C MET A 125 9.41 10.05 7.08
N GLU A 126 10.37 10.93 6.78
CA GLU A 126 10.13 12.14 5.99
C GLU A 126 9.60 11.80 4.58
N GLN A 127 10.23 10.83 3.92
CA GLN A 127 9.79 10.34 2.62
C GLN A 127 8.41 9.68 2.67
N LEU A 128 8.09 8.94 3.74
CA LEU A 128 6.76 8.36 3.95
C LEU A 128 5.69 9.45 4.10
N ASN A 129 5.98 10.51 4.87
CA ASN A 129 5.08 11.64 5.03
C ASN A 129 4.87 12.40 3.71
N PHE A 130 5.94 12.59 2.93
CA PHE A 130 5.87 13.13 1.58
C PHE A 130 4.97 12.24 0.69
N LEU A 131 5.19 10.92 0.68
CA LEU A 131 4.40 9.96 -0.08
C LEU A 131 2.90 10.04 0.27
N LYS A 132 2.57 10.08 1.57
CA LYS A 132 1.19 10.25 2.06
C LYS A 132 0.59 11.59 1.62
N ALA A 133 1.38 12.66 1.56
CA ALA A 133 0.93 13.96 1.06
C ALA A 133 0.65 13.94 -0.45
N GLU A 134 1.53 13.33 -1.25
CA GLU A 134 1.32 13.15 -2.69
C GLU A 134 0.08 12.30 -3.00
N ALA A 135 -0.12 11.23 -2.23
CA ALA A 135 -1.30 10.37 -2.35
C ALA A 135 -2.63 11.11 -2.07
N ARG A 136 -2.61 12.19 -1.27
CA ARG A 136 -3.80 13.00 -0.98
C ARG A 136 -4.15 14.01 -2.07
N LYS A 137 -3.29 14.23 -3.07
CA LYS A 137 -3.57 15.15 -4.19
C LYS A 137 -4.55 14.58 -5.22
N THR A 138 -4.85 13.29 -5.16
CA THR A 138 -5.90 12.68 -5.98
C THR A 138 -7.30 13.09 -5.50
N LEU A 139 -8.21 13.32 -6.46
CA LEU A 139 -9.63 13.67 -6.32
C LEU A 139 -10.37 12.90 -5.21
#